data_AF-A0A1C4VMA5-F1
#
_entry.id   AF-A0A1C4VMA5-F1
#
_cell.length_a   1.000
_cell.length_b   1.000
_cell.length_c   1.000
_cell.angle_alpha   90.00
_cell.angle_beta   90.00
_cell.angle_gamma   90.00
#
_symmetry.space_group_name_H-M   'P 1'
#
loop_
_entity.id
_entity.type
_entity.pdbx_description
1 polymer ?
#
loop_
_entity_poly.entity_id
_entity_poly.type
_entity_poly.pdbx_seq_one_letter_code
_entity_poly.pdbx_strand_id
1 'polypeptide(L)'
;MPGLGAKTRQELQRRLREWRDRLGEHEATPTSAAARAAARTEVDAAAQAGATADGGEPELAAFATVGLDAVAARLLPVPHPTGRNRNEGEAIRLLLRLPDEAGNLPRLPSWAKQPAVAALVGVSPGRVAQFLMAQRKRWHADPVVRAVRLELIELLAESGRVMGAEELAAALLIRRGSAQDREELRRALATAAVRAAVEIDPLTEEARFAARRHGDRLLFALQPGRAEPQDTPAAPALLDYADALGGVADALSRQEVLPSPATVLRELAAVDPRTGRTGIALDERRMVQLAAVASKSAAASPRLEIYPRDLDPVRALRLAQAGVVPAPVGDAEPTGLSGKQIADKVQARFPELPPLPPHPKLDRLLADAGFDLVYRSGRYYARRSSLSSARLEPSRRHSTVSTVTAWTAESPELAASLRAEQQLTAAAEEGGFRVLTIRVDRYDLATRELTTRFAGRPVSVADRFVSELRTLVQSRPKPTWQTVLTADRADPNSRDALKLAEFTGRAWQSLRPALLALPDRRVPVLLVDAAPLVRYRGMHLLEELAEAARAGAGPVWLLCPMEDPTELPRLDDAVVPVPPYERVVLPDAWVSNAHRGRPEQAG
;
A
#
# COMPACT_ATOMS: atom_id res chain seq x y z
N MET A 1 19.60 2.66 18.08
CA MET A 1 20.79 2.59 17.20
C MET A 1 20.46 3.18 15.82
N PRO A 2 20.47 4.51 15.68
CA PRO A 2 20.32 5.16 14.36
C PRO A 2 21.56 4.86 13.50
N GLY A 3 21.40 4.63 12.20
CA GLY A 3 22.50 4.49 11.23
C GLY A 3 22.89 3.07 10.81
N LEU A 4 22.36 2.01 11.44
CA LEU A 4 22.62 0.62 11.03
C LEU A 4 21.56 0.09 10.05
N GLY A 5 22.00 -0.51 8.95
CA GLY A 5 21.15 -1.17 7.96
C GLY A 5 20.30 -2.31 8.56
N ALA A 6 19.11 -2.54 8.00
CA ALA A 6 18.10 -3.45 8.56
C ALA A 6 18.62 -4.88 8.81
N LYS A 7 19.47 -5.39 7.91
CA LYS A 7 20.08 -6.73 8.02
C LYS A 7 21.01 -6.84 9.23
N THR A 8 21.84 -5.82 9.47
CA THR A 8 22.78 -5.77 10.60
C THR A 8 22.04 -5.67 11.94
N ARG A 9 20.93 -4.91 11.97
CA ARG A 9 20.08 -4.78 13.16
C ARG A 9 19.41 -6.11 13.53
N GLN A 10 18.90 -6.84 12.53
CA GLN A 10 18.29 -8.16 12.74
C GLN A 10 19.32 -9.19 13.23
N GLU A 11 20.54 -9.17 12.69
CA GLU A 11 21.61 -10.08 13.13
C GLU A 11 22.08 -9.77 14.56
N LEU A 12 22.22 -8.49 14.93
CA LEU A 12 22.55 -8.09 16.31
C LEU A 12 21.46 -8.50 17.29
N GLN A 13 20.18 -8.31 16.96
CA GLN A 13 19.05 -8.76 17.77
C GLN A 13 19.01 -10.29 17.89
N ARG A 14 19.32 -11.03 16.81
CA ARG A 14 19.44 -12.50 16.85
C ARG A 14 20.54 -12.94 17.81
N ARG A 15 21.74 -12.37 17.71
CA ARG A 15 22.84 -12.71 18.62
C ARG A 15 22.53 -12.33 20.05
N LEU A 16 21.94 -11.16 20.31
CA LEU A 16 21.57 -10.77 21.67
C LEU A 16 20.61 -11.78 22.30
N ARG A 17 19.64 -12.32 21.54
CA ARG A 17 18.74 -13.40 21.98
C ARG A 17 19.51 -14.69 22.30
N GLU A 18 20.36 -15.15 21.39
CA GLU A 18 21.18 -16.35 21.60
C GLU A 18 22.04 -16.26 22.86
N TRP A 19 22.53 -15.06 23.20
CA TRP A 19 23.33 -14.83 24.40
C TRP A 19 22.48 -14.79 25.68
N ARG A 20 21.29 -14.16 25.65
CA ARG A 20 20.36 -14.15 26.80
C ARG A 20 19.87 -15.55 27.16
N ASP A 21 19.51 -16.34 26.14
CA ASP A 21 19.11 -17.73 26.33
C ASP A 21 20.23 -18.57 26.95
N ARG A 22 21.48 -18.37 26.50
CA ARG A 22 22.67 -19.08 27.04
C ARG A 22 23.01 -18.67 28.47
N LEU A 23 22.70 -17.43 28.86
CA LEU A 23 22.96 -16.91 30.20
C LEU A 23 21.80 -17.17 31.18
N GLY A 24 20.69 -17.75 30.72
CA GLY A 24 19.51 -17.97 31.55
C GLY A 24 18.82 -16.67 31.97
N GLU A 25 19.07 -15.57 31.25
CA GLU A 25 18.43 -14.29 31.52
C GLU A 25 16.98 -14.33 31.01
N HIS A 26 16.01 -14.37 31.93
CA HIS A 26 14.61 -14.21 31.56
C HIS A 26 14.35 -12.82 30.98
N GLU A 27 13.49 -12.75 29.95
CA GLU A 27 13.04 -11.51 29.31
C GLU A 27 12.60 -10.50 30.39
N ALA A 28 13.36 -9.40 30.53
CA ALA A 28 13.15 -8.46 31.62
C ALA A 28 11.80 -7.75 31.43
N THR A 29 10.87 -7.98 32.36
CA THR A 29 9.57 -7.34 32.38
C THR A 29 9.67 -5.92 32.95
N PRO A 30 8.84 -4.95 32.50
CA PRO A 30 8.86 -3.58 33.02
C PRO A 30 8.64 -3.46 34.54
N THR A 31 8.06 -4.50 35.15
CA THR A 31 7.82 -4.60 36.60
C THR A 31 9.08 -4.95 37.40
N SER A 32 10.09 -5.55 36.75
CA SER A 32 11.31 -6.04 37.40
C SER A 32 12.24 -4.92 37.87
N ALA A 33 12.99 -5.18 38.95
CA ALA A 33 14.00 -4.24 39.44
C ALA A 33 15.12 -4.00 38.41
N ALA A 34 15.52 -5.04 37.69
CA ALA A 34 16.52 -4.97 36.62
C ALA A 34 16.08 -4.05 35.48
N ALA A 35 14.84 -4.19 34.99
CA ALA A 35 14.31 -3.31 33.95
C ALA A 35 14.26 -1.84 34.41
N ARG A 36 13.88 -1.59 35.67
CA ARG A 36 13.90 -0.21 36.21
C ARG A 36 15.30 0.35 36.37
N ALA A 37 16.30 -0.47 36.68
CA ALA A 37 17.69 -0.03 36.75
C ALA A 37 18.23 0.30 35.36
N ALA A 38 18.02 -0.59 34.38
CA ALA A 38 18.40 -0.36 32.98
C ALA A 38 17.73 0.91 32.41
N ALA A 39 16.43 1.10 32.71
CA ALA A 39 15.70 2.28 32.29
C ALA A 39 16.26 3.59 32.88
N ARG A 40 16.77 3.58 34.11
CA ARG A 40 17.44 4.76 34.69
C ARG A 40 18.71 5.07 33.93
N THR A 41 19.58 4.07 33.74
CA THR A 41 20.83 4.23 33.00
C THR A 41 20.62 4.78 31.59
N GLU A 42 19.62 4.25 30.86
CA GLU A 42 19.30 4.71 29.50
C GLU A 42 18.81 6.16 29.48
N VAL A 43 17.96 6.55 30.43
CA VAL A 43 17.45 7.92 30.53
C VAL A 43 18.53 8.89 30.98
N ASP A 44 19.40 8.50 31.91
CA ASP A 44 20.53 9.32 32.36
C ASP A 44 21.51 9.55 31.20
N ALA A 45 21.75 8.54 30.36
CA ALA A 45 22.56 8.69 29.15
C ALA A 45 21.90 9.64 28.13
N ALA A 46 20.58 9.54 27.91
CA ALA A 46 19.85 10.46 27.04
C ALA A 46 19.87 11.90 27.58
N ALA A 47 19.73 12.08 28.89
CA ALA A 47 19.79 13.38 29.54
C ALA A 47 21.19 14.01 29.41
N GLN A 48 22.26 13.22 29.57
CA GLN A 48 23.63 13.69 29.36
C GLN A 48 23.90 14.07 27.90
N ALA A 49 23.40 13.30 26.95
CA ALA A 49 23.53 13.60 25.52
C ALA A 49 22.76 14.86 25.10
N GLY A 50 21.65 15.17 25.77
CA GLY A 50 20.82 16.36 25.55
C GLY A 50 21.17 17.56 26.43
N ALA A 51 22.24 17.48 27.21
CA ALA A 51 22.65 18.57 28.10
C ALA A 51 23.13 19.77 27.27
N THR A 52 22.60 20.96 27.58
CA THR A 52 23.03 22.20 26.94
C THR A 52 24.33 22.70 27.56
N ALA A 53 25.15 23.42 26.79
CA ALA A 53 26.44 23.94 27.24
C ALA A 53 26.33 24.88 28.48
N ASP A 54 25.16 25.49 28.67
CA ASP A 54 24.86 26.41 29.77
C ASP A 54 24.26 25.72 31.02
N GLY A 55 24.20 24.39 31.06
CA GLY A 55 23.69 23.65 32.23
C GLY A 55 22.18 23.76 32.45
N GLY A 56 21.41 24.05 31.39
CA GLY A 56 19.95 24.07 31.43
C GLY A 56 19.32 22.68 31.47
N GLU A 57 17.98 22.61 31.59
CA GLU A 57 17.26 21.33 31.45
C GLU A 57 17.57 20.68 30.09
N PRO A 58 17.77 19.35 30.04
CA PRO A 58 18.07 18.66 28.79
C PRO A 58 16.93 18.83 27.79
N GLU A 59 17.27 19.00 26.52
CA GLU A 59 16.28 19.14 25.45
C GLU A 59 15.37 17.91 25.38
N LEU A 60 14.05 18.11 25.30
CA LEU A 60 13.08 17.00 25.25
C LEU A 60 13.34 16.05 24.07
N ALA A 61 13.88 16.58 22.96
CA ALA A 61 14.24 15.80 21.77
C ALA A 61 15.30 14.72 22.07
N ALA A 62 16.18 14.91 23.06
CA ALA A 62 17.17 13.90 23.42
C ALA A 62 16.55 12.61 23.95
N PHE A 63 15.40 12.71 24.63
CA PHE A 63 14.66 11.55 25.14
C PHE A 63 13.90 10.76 24.06
N ALA A 64 13.91 11.20 22.79
CA ALA A 64 13.38 10.43 21.66
C ALA A 64 14.17 9.13 21.42
N THR A 65 15.43 9.09 21.86
CA THR A 65 16.30 7.92 21.74
C THR A 65 15.99 6.80 22.74
N VAL A 66 15.20 7.10 23.79
CA VAL A 66 14.82 6.15 24.84
C VAL A 66 13.80 5.15 24.31
N GLY A 67 14.13 3.86 24.39
CA GLY A 67 13.31 2.75 23.93
C GLY A 67 12.06 2.51 24.78
N LEU A 68 11.07 1.80 24.21
CA LEU A 68 9.78 1.59 24.87
C LEU A 68 9.85 0.74 26.14
N ASP A 69 10.86 -0.12 26.27
CA ASP A 69 11.14 -0.89 27.49
C ASP A 69 11.42 0.03 28.67
N ALA A 70 12.31 1.02 28.47
CA ALA A 70 12.67 2.01 29.48
C ALA A 70 11.48 2.94 29.78
N VAL A 71 10.74 3.37 28.75
CA VAL A 71 9.50 4.14 28.95
C VAL A 71 8.54 3.37 29.84
N ALA A 72 8.20 2.12 29.49
CA ALA A 72 7.23 1.31 30.23
C ALA A 72 7.64 1.06 31.68
N ALA A 73 8.94 0.82 31.95
CA ALA A 73 9.45 0.61 33.31
C ALA A 73 9.26 1.84 34.23
N ARG A 74 9.19 3.05 33.65
CA ARG A 74 8.95 4.32 34.38
C ARG A 74 7.47 4.60 34.61
N LEU A 75 6.59 4.02 33.79
CA LEU A 75 5.16 4.27 33.90
C LEU A 75 4.56 3.73 35.21
N LEU A 76 5.14 2.65 35.75
CA LEU A 76 4.68 2.02 37.00
C LEU A 76 5.19 2.76 38.24
N PRO A 77 4.38 2.86 39.31
CA PRO A 77 4.83 3.43 40.57
C PRO A 77 5.98 2.63 41.16
N VAL A 78 6.91 3.34 41.82
CA VAL A 78 8.00 2.72 42.56
C VAL A 78 7.39 1.93 43.72
N PRO A 79 7.64 0.61 43.83
CA PRO A 79 7.11 -0.18 44.93
C PRO A 79 7.57 0.38 46.27
N HIS A 80 6.63 0.58 47.18
CA HIS A 80 6.94 0.98 48.54
C HIS A 80 7.51 -0.23 49.31
N PRO A 81 8.59 -0.08 50.12
CA PRO A 81 9.19 -1.20 50.85
C PRO A 81 8.22 -2.00 51.71
N THR A 82 7.21 -1.33 52.28
CA THR A 82 6.17 -1.95 53.12
C THR A 82 4.97 -2.49 52.32
N GLY A 83 4.96 -2.38 50.99
CA GLY A 83 3.86 -2.84 50.14
C GLY A 83 2.58 -1.99 50.18
N ARG A 84 2.58 -0.83 50.86
CA ARG A 84 1.39 0.03 51.01
C ARG A 84 0.76 0.49 49.69
N ASN A 85 1.53 0.56 48.61
CA ASN A 85 1.06 0.95 47.28
C ASN A 85 0.87 -0.24 46.32
N ARG A 86 0.77 -1.47 46.81
CA ARG A 86 0.58 -2.67 45.96
C ARG A 86 -0.66 -2.55 45.07
N ASN A 87 -1.80 -2.14 45.64
CA ASN A 87 -3.05 -1.99 44.87
C ASN A 87 -2.97 -0.86 43.83
N GLU A 88 -2.23 0.22 44.12
CA GLU A 88 -1.98 1.29 43.17
C GLU A 88 -1.12 0.77 42.00
N GLY A 89 0.00 0.10 42.30
CA GLY A 89 0.87 -0.49 41.30
C GLY A 89 0.15 -1.48 40.40
N GLU A 90 -0.64 -2.37 41.00
CA GLU A 90 -1.42 -3.36 40.25
C GLU A 90 -2.51 -2.71 39.40
N ALA A 91 -3.24 -1.74 39.94
CA ALA A 91 -4.26 -1.02 39.19
C ALA A 91 -3.66 -0.29 37.97
N ILE A 92 -2.53 0.42 38.13
CA ILE A 92 -1.86 1.11 37.02
C ILE A 92 -1.31 0.12 35.99
N ARG A 93 -0.72 -1.00 36.43
CA ARG A 93 -0.23 -2.06 35.55
C ARG A 93 -1.35 -2.63 34.68
N LEU A 94 -2.48 -2.99 35.29
CA LEU A 94 -3.66 -3.50 34.59
C LEU A 94 -4.28 -2.46 33.66
N LEU A 95 -4.32 -1.19 34.08
CA LEU A 95 -4.82 -0.08 33.27
C LEU A 95 -3.96 0.11 32.01
N LEU A 96 -2.64 0.05 32.14
CA LEU A 96 -1.70 0.14 31.02
C LEU A 96 -1.57 -1.18 30.24
N ARG A 97 -2.24 -2.25 30.70
CA ARG A 97 -2.12 -3.62 30.16
C ARG A 97 -0.66 -4.11 30.08
N LEU A 98 0.16 -3.69 31.03
CA LEU A 98 1.55 -4.15 31.13
C LEU A 98 1.61 -5.58 31.68
N PRO A 99 2.60 -6.39 31.26
CA PRO A 99 2.74 -7.76 31.72
C PRO A 99 3.01 -7.82 33.23
N ASP A 100 2.66 -8.95 33.85
CA ASP A 100 3.09 -9.27 35.22
C ASP A 100 4.58 -9.68 35.26
N GLU A 101 5.07 -10.06 36.44
CA GLU A 101 6.47 -10.49 36.61
C GLU A 101 6.83 -11.73 35.79
N ALA A 102 5.85 -12.59 35.48
CA ALA A 102 6.01 -13.77 34.64
C ALA A 102 5.85 -13.47 33.13
N GLY A 103 5.65 -12.20 32.76
CA GLY A 103 5.48 -11.78 31.38
C GLY A 103 4.07 -11.98 30.84
N ASN A 104 3.08 -12.32 31.66
CA ASN A 104 1.71 -12.57 31.17
C ASN A 104 0.94 -11.26 31.05
N LEU A 105 0.30 -11.07 29.88
CA LEU A 105 -0.55 -9.90 29.65
C LEU A 105 -1.91 -10.08 30.35
N PRO A 106 -2.48 -9.00 30.93
CA PRO A 106 -3.83 -9.03 31.48
C PRO A 106 -4.88 -9.40 30.44
N ARG A 107 -5.90 -10.16 30.84
CA ARG A 107 -7.10 -10.46 30.04
C ARG A 107 -8.08 -9.28 30.02
N LEU A 108 -7.59 -8.14 29.56
CA LEU A 108 -8.32 -6.88 29.40
C LEU A 108 -8.18 -6.40 27.95
N PRO A 109 -9.16 -5.61 27.44
CA PRO A 109 -9.01 -4.96 26.15
C PRO A 109 -7.79 -4.01 26.19
N SER A 110 -7.23 -3.71 25.02
CA SER A 110 -6.00 -2.90 24.92
C SER A 110 -6.13 -1.54 25.60
N TRP A 111 -7.32 -0.94 25.56
CA TRP A 111 -7.66 0.26 26.32
C TRP A 111 -8.63 -0.04 27.47
N ALA A 112 -8.11 -0.61 28.56
CA ALA A 112 -8.89 -1.03 29.72
C ALA A 112 -9.70 0.12 30.37
N LYS A 113 -10.96 -0.16 30.71
CA LYS A 113 -11.84 0.76 31.46
C LYS A 113 -11.62 0.59 32.97
N GLN A 114 -11.73 1.69 33.72
CA GLN A 114 -11.50 1.69 35.17
C GLN A 114 -12.36 0.69 35.95
N PRO A 115 -13.67 0.47 35.63
CA PRO A 115 -14.47 -0.53 36.34
C PRO A 115 -13.96 -1.97 36.18
N ALA A 116 -13.45 -2.33 35.00
CA ALA A 116 -12.89 -3.66 34.77
C ALA A 116 -11.59 -3.87 35.55
N VAL A 117 -10.75 -2.84 35.65
CA VAL A 117 -9.54 -2.86 36.48
C VAL A 117 -9.90 -2.96 37.97
N ALA A 118 -10.88 -2.17 38.42
CA ALA A 118 -11.35 -2.14 39.80
C ALA A 118 -11.83 -3.53 40.28
N ALA A 119 -12.59 -4.24 39.44
CA ALA A 119 -13.05 -5.59 39.71
C ALA A 119 -11.90 -6.60 39.88
N LEU A 120 -10.85 -6.53 39.06
CA LEU A 120 -9.69 -7.43 39.15
C LEU A 120 -8.82 -7.14 40.38
N VAL A 121 -8.69 -5.88 40.78
CA VAL A 121 -7.88 -5.47 41.95
C VAL A 121 -8.65 -5.63 43.27
N GLY A 122 -9.99 -5.70 43.23
CA GLY A 122 -10.83 -5.75 44.42
C GLY A 122 -10.97 -4.39 45.11
N VAL A 123 -11.01 -3.30 44.34
CA VAL A 123 -11.21 -1.93 44.85
C VAL A 123 -12.39 -1.24 44.13
N SER A 124 -12.82 -0.07 44.59
CA SER A 124 -13.85 0.69 43.89
C SER A 124 -13.31 1.38 42.62
N PRO A 125 -14.15 1.62 41.60
CA PRO A 125 -13.74 2.40 40.42
C PRO A 125 -13.23 3.80 40.76
N GLY A 126 -13.83 4.45 41.77
CA GLY A 126 -13.37 5.75 42.27
C GLY A 126 -11.97 5.69 42.88
N ARG A 127 -11.59 4.57 43.51
CA ARG A 127 -10.23 4.36 44.02
C ARG A 127 -9.22 4.23 42.88
N VAL A 128 -9.57 3.54 41.80
CA VAL A 128 -8.73 3.47 40.58
C VAL A 128 -8.57 4.85 39.96
N ALA A 129 -9.62 5.68 39.93
CA ALA A 129 -9.53 7.06 39.45
C ALA A 129 -8.55 7.90 40.30
N GLN A 130 -8.57 7.76 41.64
CA GLN A 130 -7.61 8.42 42.53
C GLN A 130 -6.16 8.00 42.25
N PHE A 131 -5.92 6.70 42.08
CA PHE A 131 -4.59 6.18 41.69
C PHE A 131 -4.13 6.79 40.36
N LEU A 132 -5.00 6.82 39.35
CA LEU A 132 -4.69 7.40 38.06
C LEU A 132 -4.41 8.91 38.15
N MET A 133 -5.12 9.66 38.98
CA MET A 133 -4.86 11.09 39.19
C MET A 133 -3.47 11.36 39.77
N ALA A 134 -3.04 10.59 40.78
CA ALA A 134 -1.69 10.69 41.33
C ALA A 134 -0.64 10.33 40.26
N GLN A 135 -0.94 9.29 39.49
CA GLN A 135 -0.08 8.80 38.43
C GLN A 135 0.08 9.78 37.27
N ARG A 136 -0.97 10.49 36.85
CA ARG A 136 -0.92 11.56 35.84
C ARG A 136 0.03 12.68 36.25
N LYS A 137 0.01 13.10 37.53
CA LYS A 137 0.95 14.11 38.04
C LYS A 137 2.39 13.66 37.94
N ARG A 138 2.68 12.39 38.27
CA ARG A 138 4.04 11.82 38.14
C ARG A 138 4.49 11.75 36.67
N TRP A 139 3.62 11.28 35.78
CA TRP A 139 3.92 11.22 34.35
C TRP A 139 4.12 12.61 33.75
N HIS A 140 3.32 13.61 34.15
CA HIS A 140 3.47 14.98 33.68
C HIS A 140 4.82 15.59 34.07
N ALA A 141 5.32 15.26 35.27
CA ALA A 141 6.64 15.69 35.72
C ALA A 141 7.81 14.96 35.01
N ASP A 142 7.56 13.81 34.38
CA ASP A 142 8.59 13.00 33.73
C ASP A 142 8.90 13.49 32.30
N PRO A 143 10.14 13.96 32.02
CA PRO A 143 10.49 14.48 30.69
C PRO A 143 10.41 13.42 29.59
N VAL A 144 10.59 12.13 29.91
CA VAL A 144 10.49 11.04 28.93
C VAL A 144 9.04 10.89 28.46
N VAL A 145 8.07 10.97 29.37
CA VAL A 145 6.64 10.87 28.99
C VAL A 145 6.20 12.12 28.22
N ARG A 146 6.72 13.30 28.57
CA ARG A 146 6.51 14.53 27.79
C ARG A 146 7.09 14.42 26.37
N ALA A 147 8.28 13.84 26.21
CA ALA A 147 8.88 13.58 24.90
C ALA A 147 8.03 12.61 24.06
N VAL A 148 7.51 11.53 24.66
CA VAL A 148 6.56 10.63 23.98
C VAL A 148 5.32 11.42 23.53
N ARG A 149 4.75 12.29 24.37
CA ARG A 149 3.60 13.13 23.99
C ARG A 149 3.90 14.01 22.76
N LEU A 150 5.08 14.63 22.70
CA LEU A 150 5.48 15.43 21.52
C LEU A 150 5.56 14.56 20.25
N GLU A 151 6.16 13.38 20.35
CA GLU A 151 6.20 12.44 19.22
C GLU A 151 4.80 11.98 18.78
N LEU A 152 3.84 11.83 19.69
CA LEU A 152 2.46 11.50 19.31
C LEU A 152 1.81 12.65 18.52
N ILE A 153 2.11 13.90 18.87
CA ILE A 153 1.63 15.08 18.14
C ILE A 153 2.21 15.08 16.73
N GLU A 154 3.51 14.84 16.58
CA GLU A 154 4.17 14.72 15.27
C GLU A 154 3.60 13.58 14.43
N LEU A 155 3.47 12.38 15.01
CA LEU A 155 2.91 11.20 14.34
C LEU A 155 1.50 11.46 13.83
N LEU A 156 0.65 12.07 14.65
CA LEU A 156 -0.69 12.48 14.25
C LEU A 156 -0.62 13.52 13.13
N ALA A 157 0.21 14.56 13.25
CA ALA A 157 0.35 15.59 12.23
C ALA A 157 0.78 15.03 10.87
N GLU A 158 1.76 14.13 10.84
CA GLU A 158 2.25 13.45 9.63
C GLU A 158 1.22 12.50 9.01
N SER A 159 0.31 11.94 9.82
CA SER A 159 -0.65 10.90 9.40
C SER A 159 -2.06 11.43 9.17
N GLY A 160 -2.20 12.73 8.90
CA GLY A 160 -3.50 13.36 8.61
C GLY A 160 -4.33 13.70 9.85
N ARG A 161 -3.67 13.91 11.00
CA ARG A 161 -4.21 14.45 12.26
C ARG A 161 -5.26 13.57 12.95
N VAL A 162 -5.51 12.35 12.48
CA VAL A 162 -6.38 11.35 13.11
C VAL A 162 -5.78 9.96 12.99
N MET A 163 -5.72 9.21 14.10
CA MET A 163 -5.23 7.83 14.12
C MET A 163 -5.93 6.98 15.18
N GLY A 164 -5.92 5.65 15.00
CA GLY A 164 -6.30 4.71 16.05
C GLY A 164 -5.22 4.58 17.14
N ALA A 165 -5.60 4.24 18.36
CA ALA A 165 -4.67 4.01 19.47
C ALA A 165 -3.64 2.92 19.16
N GLU A 166 -4.07 1.80 18.56
CA GLU A 166 -3.18 0.70 18.15
C GLU A 166 -2.26 1.11 17.00
N GLU A 167 -2.75 1.95 16.09
CA GLU A 167 -1.98 2.45 14.96
C GLU A 167 -0.88 3.40 15.44
N LEU A 168 -1.25 4.32 16.35
CA LEU A 168 -0.32 5.24 16.98
C LEU A 168 0.73 4.49 17.81
N ALA A 169 0.33 3.42 18.51
CA ALA A 169 1.25 2.52 19.21
C ALA A 169 2.20 1.80 18.24
N ALA A 170 1.71 1.30 17.10
CA ALA A 170 2.55 0.67 16.09
C ALA A 170 3.56 1.65 15.48
N ALA A 171 3.14 2.88 15.19
CA ALA A 171 4.03 3.92 14.67
C ALA A 171 5.10 4.33 15.70
N LEU A 172 4.72 4.47 16.98
CA LEU A 172 5.64 4.73 18.08
C LEU A 172 6.64 3.58 18.26
N LEU A 173 6.18 2.33 18.15
CA LEU A 173 7.04 1.14 18.20
C LEU A 173 8.07 1.12 17.07
N ILE A 174 7.72 1.60 15.86
CA ILE A 174 8.67 1.74 14.76
C ILE A 174 9.73 2.81 15.07
N ARG A 175 9.33 3.96 15.62
CA ARG A 175 10.25 5.07 15.95
C ARG A 175 11.21 4.73 17.09
N ARG A 176 10.70 4.20 18.20
CA ARG A 176 11.48 3.98 19.44
C ARG A 176 12.03 2.57 19.59
N GLY A 177 11.42 1.58 18.96
CA GLY A 177 11.78 0.17 19.08
C GLY A 177 11.50 -0.42 20.47
N SER A 178 11.72 -1.74 20.57
CA SER A 178 11.68 -2.47 21.84
C SER A 178 12.63 -3.66 21.81
N ALA A 179 13.18 -4.00 22.97
CA ALA A 179 14.08 -5.12 23.20
C ALA A 179 13.35 -6.44 23.55
N GLN A 180 12.01 -6.41 23.69
CA GLN A 180 11.20 -7.62 23.88
C GLN A 180 11.17 -8.48 22.60
N ASP A 181 11.14 -9.79 22.80
CA ASP A 181 11.11 -10.80 21.75
C ASP A 181 9.68 -11.06 21.26
N ARG A 182 8.73 -11.06 22.20
CA ARG A 182 7.32 -11.33 21.89
C ARG A 182 6.64 -10.09 21.33
N GLU A 183 6.11 -10.21 20.12
CA GLU A 183 5.39 -9.16 19.42
C GLU A 183 4.22 -8.59 20.24
N GLU A 184 3.49 -9.44 20.95
CA GLU A 184 2.39 -9.02 21.83
C GLU A 184 2.85 -8.11 22.97
N LEU A 185 4.03 -8.39 23.53
CA LEU A 185 4.62 -7.54 24.57
C LEU A 185 5.06 -6.21 23.99
N ARG A 186 5.78 -6.21 22.87
CA ARG A 186 6.21 -4.97 22.19
C ARG A 186 5.05 -4.02 21.94
N ARG A 187 3.92 -4.55 21.43
CA ARG A 187 2.69 -3.79 21.23
C ARG A 187 2.12 -3.28 22.55
N ALA A 188 2.06 -4.12 23.59
CA ALA A 188 1.55 -3.70 24.90
C ALA A 188 2.37 -2.55 25.51
N LEU A 189 3.71 -2.58 25.39
CA LEU A 189 4.57 -1.49 25.87
C LEU A 189 4.31 -0.18 25.11
N ALA A 190 4.15 -0.27 23.78
CA ALA A 190 3.83 0.89 22.96
C ALA A 190 2.45 1.48 23.31
N THR A 191 1.43 0.64 23.45
CA THR A 191 0.08 1.07 23.86
C THR A 191 0.08 1.69 25.27
N ALA A 192 0.88 1.16 26.19
CA ALA A 192 1.06 1.75 27.52
C ALA A 192 1.69 3.15 27.45
N ALA A 193 2.72 3.34 26.62
CA ALA A 193 3.34 4.64 26.40
C ALA A 193 2.37 5.65 25.78
N VAL A 194 1.61 5.24 24.76
CA VAL A 194 0.55 6.06 24.16
C VAL A 194 -0.48 6.48 25.21
N ARG A 195 -0.95 5.52 26.02
CA ARG A 195 -1.92 5.79 27.09
C ARG A 195 -1.38 6.80 28.09
N ALA A 196 -0.16 6.63 28.59
CA ALA A 196 0.43 7.56 29.55
C ALA A 196 0.57 8.98 28.98
N ALA A 197 1.03 9.10 27.72
CA ALA A 197 1.19 10.39 27.05
C ALA A 197 -0.15 11.11 26.82
N VAL A 198 -1.21 10.39 26.45
CA VAL A 198 -2.55 10.97 26.32
C VAL A 198 -3.13 11.37 27.68
N GLU A 199 -2.89 10.59 28.73
CA GLU A 199 -3.44 10.85 30.07
C GLU A 199 -2.85 12.11 30.74
N ILE A 200 -1.65 12.55 30.32
CA ILE A 200 -1.05 13.81 30.80
C ILE A 200 -1.43 15.03 29.97
N ASP A 201 -1.97 14.84 28.77
CA ASP A 201 -2.32 15.94 27.86
C ASP A 201 -3.25 16.99 28.48
N PRO A 202 -4.31 16.62 29.25
CA PRO A 202 -5.17 17.60 29.91
C PRO A 202 -4.50 18.40 31.04
N LEU A 203 -3.32 18.00 31.50
CA LEU A 203 -2.56 18.73 32.54
C LEU A 203 -1.67 19.82 31.94
N THR A 204 -1.49 19.85 30.62
CA THR A 204 -0.74 20.88 29.93
C THR A 204 -1.64 22.07 29.56
N GLU A 205 -1.05 23.27 29.43
CA GLU A 205 -1.80 24.49 29.09
C GLU A 205 -2.49 24.40 27.71
N GLU A 206 -1.91 23.62 26.81
CA GLU A 206 -2.43 23.37 25.47
C GLU A 206 -2.65 21.87 25.29
N ALA A 207 -3.85 21.40 25.68
CA ALA A 207 -4.28 20.04 25.41
C ALA A 207 -4.45 19.83 23.90
N ARG A 208 -3.81 18.78 23.36
CA ARG A 208 -3.70 18.53 21.92
C ARG A 208 -4.49 17.31 21.46
N PHE A 209 -4.99 16.45 22.35
CA PHE A 209 -5.67 15.23 21.95
C PHE A 209 -7.17 15.26 22.28
N ALA A 210 -7.99 15.01 21.26
CA ALA A 210 -9.37 14.57 21.45
C ALA A 210 -9.48 13.07 21.16
N ALA A 211 -10.36 12.37 21.88
CA ALA A 211 -10.54 10.93 21.72
C ALA A 211 -12.00 10.55 21.46
N ARG A 212 -12.24 9.55 20.60
CA ARG A 212 -13.56 8.96 20.35
C ARG A 212 -13.49 7.45 20.33
N ARG A 213 -14.47 6.79 20.95
CA ARG A 213 -14.50 5.32 21.11
C ARG A 213 -15.43 4.67 20.08
N HIS A 214 -14.92 3.66 19.40
CA HIS A 214 -15.61 2.85 18.39
C HIS A 214 -15.60 1.38 18.82
N GLY A 215 -16.58 0.99 19.66
CA GLY A 215 -16.55 -0.30 20.34
C GLY A 215 -15.35 -0.40 21.29
N ASP A 216 -14.45 -1.35 21.01
CA ASP A 216 -13.22 -1.54 21.77
C ASP A 216 -12.04 -0.68 21.28
N ARG A 217 -12.15 -0.09 20.06
CA ARG A 217 -11.13 0.78 19.46
C ARG A 217 -11.29 2.21 19.94
N LEU A 218 -10.18 2.94 19.98
CA LEU A 218 -10.13 4.35 20.35
C LEU A 218 -9.40 5.12 19.25
N LEU A 219 -10.03 6.17 18.75
CA LEU A 219 -9.45 7.13 17.82
C LEU A 219 -8.96 8.35 18.58
N PHE A 220 -7.85 8.92 18.13
CA PHE A 220 -7.31 10.19 18.57
C PHE A 220 -7.26 11.16 17.40
N ALA A 221 -7.68 12.39 17.65
CA ALA A 221 -7.56 13.50 16.71
C ALA A 221 -6.76 14.64 17.33
N LEU A 222 -5.97 15.31 16.51
CA LEU A 222 -5.10 16.39 16.92
C LEU A 222 -5.86 17.73 16.91
N GLN A 223 -5.90 18.38 18.06
CA GLN A 223 -6.38 19.75 18.20
C GLN A 223 -5.32 20.71 17.63
N PRO A 224 -5.69 21.70 16.80
CA PRO A 224 -4.80 22.78 16.39
C PRO A 224 -4.17 23.48 17.57
N GLY A 225 -2.84 23.66 17.53
CA GLY A 225 -2.14 24.52 18.46
C GLY A 225 -2.32 26.00 18.11
N ARG A 226 -1.96 26.89 19.03
CA ARG A 226 -2.00 28.36 18.88
C ARG A 226 -1.12 28.86 17.73
N ALA A 227 -0.05 28.13 17.41
CA ALA A 227 0.89 28.46 16.35
C ALA A 227 0.47 27.91 14.97
N GLU A 228 -0.56 27.07 14.90
CA GLU A 228 -1.05 26.51 13.64
C GLU A 228 -2.00 27.47 12.90
N PRO A 229 -2.09 27.37 11.56
CA PRO A 229 -3.01 28.16 10.76
C PRO A 229 -4.48 28.05 11.25
N GLN A 230 -5.24 29.16 11.18
CA GLN A 230 -6.63 29.20 11.67
C GLN A 230 -7.60 28.29 10.89
N ASP A 231 -7.27 27.95 9.65
CA ASP A 231 -8.01 27.02 8.80
C ASP A 231 -7.71 25.54 9.12
N THR A 232 -6.77 25.28 10.03
CA THR A 232 -6.49 23.92 10.50
C THR A 232 -7.72 23.37 11.24
N PRO A 233 -8.21 22.16 10.90
CA PRO A 233 -9.47 21.68 11.47
C PRO A 233 -9.34 21.34 12.94
N ALA A 234 -10.40 21.65 13.68
CA ALA A 234 -10.55 21.23 15.05
C ALA A 234 -10.73 19.71 15.17
N ALA A 235 -10.25 19.14 16.27
CA ALA A 235 -10.29 17.70 16.49
C ALA A 235 -11.71 17.07 16.43
N PRO A 236 -12.81 17.74 16.87
CA PRO A 236 -14.16 17.21 16.70
C PRO A 236 -14.55 16.99 15.23
N ALA A 237 -14.24 17.94 14.34
CA ALA A 237 -14.56 17.83 12.91
C ALA A 237 -13.80 16.66 12.25
N LEU A 238 -12.56 16.44 12.69
CA LEU A 238 -11.75 15.31 12.24
C LEU A 238 -12.33 13.95 12.67
N LEU A 239 -12.85 13.87 13.90
CA LEU A 239 -13.51 12.67 14.39
C LEU A 239 -14.86 12.45 13.68
N ASP A 240 -15.61 13.52 13.37
CA ASP A 240 -16.86 13.42 12.60
C ASP A 240 -16.59 12.93 11.16
N TYR A 241 -15.50 13.39 10.54
CA TYR A 241 -15.05 12.88 9.24
C TYR A 241 -14.66 11.39 9.30
N ALA A 242 -13.92 10.98 10.33
CA ALA A 242 -13.59 9.58 10.55
C ALA A 242 -14.86 8.73 10.73
N ASP A 243 -15.86 9.22 11.48
CA ASP A 243 -17.15 8.54 11.67
C ASP A 243 -17.88 8.36 10.34
N ALA A 244 -17.88 9.37 9.47
CA ALA A 244 -18.50 9.31 8.16
C ALA A 244 -17.80 8.28 7.24
N LEU A 245 -16.46 8.28 7.20
CA LEU A 245 -15.69 7.26 6.49
C LEU A 245 -15.96 5.85 7.06
N GLY A 246 -16.06 5.72 8.39
CA GLY A 246 -16.38 4.47 9.06
C GLY A 246 -17.77 3.93 8.69
N GLY A 247 -18.76 4.83 8.55
CA GLY A 247 -20.09 4.49 8.07
C GLY A 247 -20.09 3.94 6.64
N VAL A 248 -19.30 4.53 5.74
CA VAL A 248 -19.12 4.01 4.37
C VAL A 248 -18.42 2.65 4.38
N ALA A 249 -17.36 2.48 5.18
CA ALA A 249 -16.71 1.18 5.31
C ALA A 249 -17.66 0.08 5.84
N ASP A 250 -18.51 0.41 6.81
CA ASP A 250 -19.55 -0.51 7.31
C ASP A 250 -20.62 -0.83 6.24
N ALA A 251 -20.93 0.09 5.32
CA ALA A 251 -21.83 -0.19 4.22
C ALA A 251 -21.18 -1.08 3.15
N LEU A 252 -19.91 -0.81 2.81
CA LEU A 252 -19.11 -1.58 1.86
C LEU A 252 -18.89 -3.03 2.33
N SER A 253 -18.65 -3.24 3.62
CA SER A 253 -18.40 -4.58 4.18
C SER A 253 -19.63 -5.50 4.15
N ARG A 254 -20.85 -4.94 4.09
CA ARG A 254 -22.11 -5.68 4.03
C ARG A 254 -22.46 -6.18 2.62
N GLN A 255 -21.70 -5.78 1.60
CA GLN A 255 -21.96 -6.21 0.24
C GLN A 255 -21.70 -7.73 0.07
N GLU A 256 -22.54 -8.37 -0.72
CA GLU A 256 -22.43 -9.81 -1.02
C GLU A 256 -21.15 -10.14 -1.80
N VAL A 257 -20.66 -9.19 -2.59
CA VAL A 257 -19.36 -9.26 -3.27
C VAL A 257 -18.44 -8.22 -2.65
N LEU A 258 -17.17 -8.59 -2.38
CA LEU A 258 -16.21 -7.61 -1.88
C LEU A 258 -16.00 -6.52 -2.93
N PRO A 259 -16.17 -5.23 -2.59
CA PRO A 259 -15.98 -4.14 -3.52
C PRO A 259 -14.53 -4.08 -3.99
N SER A 260 -14.33 -3.74 -5.27
CA SER A 260 -12.99 -3.52 -5.81
C SER A 260 -12.33 -2.31 -5.13
N PRO A 261 -10.98 -2.24 -5.07
CA PRO A 261 -10.28 -1.08 -4.52
C PRO A 261 -10.71 0.25 -5.14
N ALA A 262 -10.92 0.29 -6.46
CA ALA A 262 -11.43 1.47 -7.16
C ALA A 262 -12.82 1.89 -6.67
N THR A 263 -13.70 0.92 -6.38
CA THR A 263 -15.02 1.19 -5.80
C THR A 263 -14.90 1.73 -4.38
N VAL A 264 -14.07 1.10 -3.54
CA VAL A 264 -13.81 1.56 -2.17
C VAL A 264 -13.33 2.99 -2.16
N LEU A 265 -12.31 3.32 -2.97
CA LEU A 265 -11.73 4.65 -3.04
C LEU A 265 -12.72 5.69 -3.55
N ARG A 266 -13.51 5.35 -4.58
CA ARG A 266 -14.57 6.23 -5.10
C ARG A 266 -15.63 6.56 -4.04
N GLU A 267 -16.10 5.56 -3.30
CA GLU A 267 -17.14 5.74 -2.27
C GLU A 267 -16.59 6.50 -1.04
N LEU A 268 -15.35 6.24 -0.63
CA LEU A 268 -14.72 6.98 0.47
C LEU A 268 -14.41 8.44 0.08
N ALA A 269 -13.92 8.68 -1.14
CA ALA A 269 -13.68 10.03 -1.64
C ALA A 269 -14.99 10.84 -1.77
N ALA A 270 -16.12 10.18 -2.00
CA ALA A 270 -17.44 10.83 -2.06
C ALA A 270 -17.94 11.33 -0.70
N VAL A 271 -17.33 10.91 0.42
CA VAL A 271 -17.63 11.44 1.76
C VAL A 271 -17.24 12.92 1.85
N ASP A 272 -16.40 13.43 0.94
CA ASP A 272 -16.00 14.84 0.94
C ASP A 272 -15.86 15.53 -0.44
N PRO A 273 -16.93 16.22 -0.92
CA PRO A 273 -16.81 17.31 -1.90
C PRO A 273 -17.10 18.71 -1.30
N ARG A 274 -17.43 18.83 0.00
CA ARG A 274 -17.95 20.07 0.62
C ARG A 274 -17.08 20.60 1.78
N THR A 275 -16.07 19.85 2.18
CA THR A 275 -15.07 20.21 3.17
C THR A 275 -13.66 20.16 2.60
N GLY A 276 -13.42 20.88 1.50
CA GLY A 276 -12.14 21.56 1.25
C GLY A 276 -11.70 22.53 2.37
N ARG A 277 -12.32 22.45 3.55
CA ARG A 277 -12.07 23.12 4.82
C ARG A 277 -11.54 22.16 5.90
N THR A 278 -11.42 20.85 5.63
CA THR A 278 -10.65 19.96 6.52
C THR A 278 -9.14 20.10 6.30
N GLY A 279 -8.65 20.86 5.31
CA GLY A 279 -7.23 21.22 5.19
C GLY A 279 -6.22 20.04 5.23
N ILE A 280 -6.69 18.79 5.12
CA ILE A 280 -5.90 17.58 5.34
C ILE A 280 -6.03 16.71 4.10
N ALA A 281 -4.90 16.51 3.44
CA ALA A 281 -4.77 15.51 2.38
C ALA A 281 -4.45 14.15 3.03
N LEU A 282 -5.41 13.22 2.97
CA LEU A 282 -5.13 11.82 3.25
C LEU A 282 -4.75 11.12 1.95
N ASP A 283 -3.66 10.36 1.94
CA ASP A 283 -3.43 9.43 0.85
C ASP A 283 -4.49 8.31 0.83
N GLU A 284 -4.63 7.64 -0.31
CA GLU A 284 -5.63 6.58 -0.53
C GLU A 284 -5.56 5.47 0.54
N ARG A 285 -4.36 5.06 0.91
CA ARG A 285 -4.16 3.99 1.90
C ARG A 285 -4.55 4.46 3.29
N ARG A 286 -4.17 5.68 3.67
CA ARG A 286 -4.51 6.31 4.95
C ARG A 286 -6.01 6.48 5.09
N MET A 287 -6.69 6.92 4.04
CA MET A 287 -8.16 7.08 4.02
C MET A 287 -8.87 5.74 4.25
N VAL A 288 -8.46 4.68 3.56
CA VAL A 288 -9.05 3.32 3.72
C VAL A 288 -8.78 2.76 5.11
N GLN A 289 -7.58 2.94 5.65
CA GLN A 289 -7.22 2.52 7.00
C GLN A 289 -8.03 3.26 8.06
N LEU A 290 -8.16 4.59 7.94
CA LEU A 290 -8.96 5.40 8.86
C LEU A 290 -10.42 4.97 8.83
N ALA A 291 -10.99 4.75 7.64
CA ALA A 291 -12.34 4.23 7.47
C ALA A 291 -12.54 2.89 8.19
N ALA A 292 -11.61 1.94 8.01
CA ALA A 292 -11.69 0.65 8.68
C ALA A 292 -11.57 0.76 10.21
N VAL A 293 -10.69 1.62 10.73
CA VAL A 293 -10.53 1.83 12.19
C VAL A 293 -11.76 2.49 12.80
N ALA A 294 -12.39 3.44 12.10
CA ALA A 294 -13.60 4.15 12.54
C ALA A 294 -14.90 3.34 12.37
N SER A 295 -14.90 2.34 11.48
CA SER A 295 -16.04 1.46 11.26
C SER A 295 -16.36 0.58 12.49
N LYS A 296 -17.59 0.08 12.62
CA LYS A 296 -17.96 -0.86 13.69
C LYS A 296 -17.62 -2.31 13.34
N SER A 297 -17.76 -2.68 12.08
CA SER A 297 -17.76 -4.06 11.60
C SER A 297 -16.79 -4.31 10.45
N ALA A 298 -16.21 -3.28 9.86
CA ALA A 298 -15.35 -3.41 8.69
C ALA A 298 -13.85 -3.43 9.04
N ALA A 299 -13.08 -4.11 8.20
CA ALA A 299 -11.63 -4.15 8.23
C ALA A 299 -11.08 -3.87 6.82
N ALA A 300 -9.83 -3.43 6.75
CA ALA A 300 -9.15 -3.15 5.48
C ALA A 300 -8.09 -4.21 5.18
N SER A 301 -8.01 -4.64 3.92
CA SER A 301 -6.90 -5.47 3.45
C SER A 301 -5.72 -4.58 3.01
N PRO A 302 -4.49 -5.12 2.95
CA PRO A 302 -3.36 -4.41 2.33
C PRO A 302 -3.58 -4.03 0.86
N ARG A 303 -4.62 -4.59 0.22
CA ARG A 303 -5.01 -4.34 -1.17
C ARG A 303 -6.05 -3.21 -1.29
N LEU A 304 -6.33 -2.48 -0.21
CA LEU A 304 -7.35 -1.45 -0.14
C LEU A 304 -8.78 -1.99 -0.34
N GLU A 305 -9.01 -3.26 -0.02
CA GLU A 305 -10.35 -3.85 0.01
C GLU A 305 -10.96 -3.66 1.40
N ILE A 306 -12.27 -3.45 1.47
CA ILE A 306 -13.01 -3.43 2.72
C ILE A 306 -13.77 -4.75 2.87
N TYR A 307 -13.58 -5.44 3.99
CA TYR A 307 -14.22 -6.72 4.30
C TYR A 307 -14.82 -6.73 5.71
N PRO A 308 -15.83 -7.57 5.98
CA PRO A 308 -16.42 -7.69 7.32
C PRO A 308 -15.46 -8.39 8.29
N ARG A 309 -15.37 -7.92 9.54
CA ARG A 309 -14.51 -8.50 10.59
C ARG A 309 -14.93 -9.91 10.99
N ASP A 310 -16.20 -10.24 10.79
CA ASP A 310 -16.80 -11.56 10.95
C ASP A 310 -16.88 -12.33 9.63
N LEU A 311 -16.01 -12.02 8.64
CA LEU A 311 -15.96 -12.75 7.38
C LEU A 311 -15.83 -14.26 7.63
N ASP A 312 -16.79 -15.00 7.11
CA ASP A 312 -16.82 -16.46 7.20
C ASP A 312 -15.49 -17.07 6.69
N PRO A 313 -14.82 -17.93 7.47
CA PRO A 313 -13.57 -18.59 7.08
C PRO A 313 -13.63 -19.31 5.73
N VAL A 314 -14.77 -19.92 5.37
CA VAL A 314 -14.92 -20.59 4.07
C VAL A 314 -14.92 -19.57 2.94
N ARG A 315 -15.67 -18.47 3.09
CA ARG A 315 -15.64 -17.34 2.15
C ARG A 315 -14.25 -16.68 2.09
N ALA A 316 -13.56 -16.51 3.21
CA ALA A 316 -12.20 -15.96 3.26
C ALA A 316 -11.21 -16.84 2.48
N LEU A 317 -11.30 -18.17 2.62
CA LEU A 317 -10.51 -19.14 1.87
C LEU A 317 -10.79 -19.07 0.36
N ARG A 318 -12.06 -18.99 -0.03
CA ARG A 318 -12.46 -18.79 -1.44
C ARG A 318 -11.92 -17.49 -2.00
N LEU A 319 -12.01 -16.39 -1.26
CA LEU A 319 -11.48 -15.11 -1.71
C LEU A 319 -9.95 -15.16 -1.80
N ALA A 320 -9.26 -15.81 -0.85
CA ALA A 320 -7.80 -15.91 -0.82
C ALA A 320 -7.20 -16.69 -2.02
N GLN A 321 -7.98 -17.58 -2.67
CA GLN A 321 -7.82 -18.33 -3.94
C GLN A 321 -6.40 -18.55 -4.53
N ALA A 322 -5.57 -17.51 -4.68
CA ALA A 322 -4.20 -17.58 -5.20
C ALA A 322 -3.16 -18.18 -4.23
N GLY A 323 -3.53 -18.41 -2.97
CA GLY A 323 -2.60 -18.84 -1.93
C GLY A 323 -2.63 -20.33 -1.57
N VAL A 324 -3.76 -21.00 -1.77
CA VAL A 324 -4.05 -22.30 -1.14
C VAL A 324 -3.78 -23.49 -2.08
N VAL A 325 -3.56 -23.21 -3.37
CA VAL A 325 -3.18 -24.23 -4.36
C VAL A 325 -1.65 -24.26 -4.47
N PRO A 326 -0.98 -25.42 -4.28
CA PRO A 326 0.45 -25.54 -4.52
C PRO A 326 0.77 -25.25 -5.99
N ALA A 327 1.72 -24.35 -6.26
CA ALA A 327 2.25 -24.14 -7.61
C ALA A 327 2.95 -25.43 -8.08
N PRO A 328 2.71 -25.92 -9.31
CA PRO A 328 3.49 -27.01 -9.87
C PRO A 328 4.90 -26.51 -10.20
N VAL A 329 5.89 -26.90 -9.39
CA VAL A 329 7.30 -26.58 -9.62
C VAL A 329 7.89 -27.60 -10.59
N GLY A 330 7.77 -27.36 -11.90
CA GLY A 330 8.39 -28.21 -12.94
C GLY A 330 8.03 -29.70 -12.85
N ASP A 331 8.92 -30.57 -13.31
CA ASP A 331 8.77 -32.04 -13.26
C ASP A 331 8.97 -32.64 -11.84
N ALA A 332 9.08 -31.80 -10.81
CA ALA A 332 9.22 -32.25 -9.43
C ALA A 332 7.84 -32.40 -8.73
N GLU A 333 7.74 -33.38 -7.83
CA GLU A 333 6.56 -33.61 -6.98
C GLU A 333 6.07 -32.28 -6.35
N PRO A 334 4.77 -31.92 -6.47
CA PRO A 334 4.25 -30.68 -5.92
C PRO A 334 4.49 -30.64 -4.41
N THR A 335 5.21 -29.62 -3.95
CA THR A 335 5.52 -29.45 -2.53
C THR A 335 4.23 -29.06 -1.80
N GLY A 336 3.68 -29.98 -0.98
CA GLY A 336 2.44 -29.74 -0.25
C GLY A 336 2.52 -28.55 0.71
N LEU A 337 1.39 -27.90 0.95
CA LEU A 337 1.27 -26.74 1.84
C LEU A 337 0.98 -27.19 3.27
N SER A 338 1.72 -26.68 4.26
CA SER A 338 1.33 -26.86 5.66
C SER A 338 0.07 -26.06 5.99
N GLY A 339 -0.70 -26.52 6.99
CA GLY A 339 -1.87 -25.77 7.47
C GLY A 339 -1.52 -24.36 7.94
N LYS A 340 -0.31 -24.18 8.51
CA LYS A 340 0.22 -22.86 8.88
C LYS A 340 0.42 -21.96 7.65
N GLN A 341 1.01 -22.46 6.56
CA GLN A 341 1.19 -21.67 5.34
C GLN A 341 -0.15 -21.23 4.73
N ILE A 342 -1.18 -22.07 4.81
CA ILE A 342 -2.54 -21.72 4.37
C ILE A 342 -3.08 -20.59 5.25
N ALA A 343 -3.01 -20.75 6.58
CA ALA A 343 -3.45 -19.73 7.53
C ALA A 343 -2.70 -18.40 7.35
N ASP A 344 -1.37 -18.43 7.19
CA ASP A 344 -0.53 -17.25 6.99
C ASP A 344 -0.93 -16.49 5.71
N LYS A 345 -1.30 -17.18 4.64
CA LYS A 345 -1.74 -16.55 3.38
C LYS A 345 -3.13 -15.93 3.50
N VAL A 346 -4.06 -16.58 4.21
CA VAL A 346 -5.37 -15.98 4.50
C VAL A 346 -5.19 -14.74 5.38
N GLN A 347 -4.36 -14.83 6.43
CA GLN A 347 -4.06 -13.70 7.31
C GLN A 347 -3.38 -12.55 6.57
N ALA A 348 -2.50 -12.84 5.60
CA ALA A 348 -1.83 -11.82 4.81
C ALA A 348 -2.81 -10.96 3.98
N ARG A 349 -3.92 -11.55 3.50
CA ARG A 349 -4.99 -10.79 2.82
C ARG A 349 -5.99 -10.20 3.81
N PHE A 350 -6.32 -10.92 4.88
CA PHE A 350 -7.31 -10.52 5.86
C PHE A 350 -6.70 -10.48 7.29
N PRO A 351 -5.91 -9.43 7.61
CA PRO A 351 -5.12 -9.39 8.85
C PRO A 351 -5.92 -9.34 10.15
N GLU A 352 -7.19 -8.96 10.10
CA GLU A 352 -8.05 -8.81 11.27
C GLU A 352 -8.96 -10.03 11.52
N LEU A 353 -8.88 -11.07 10.68
CA LEU A 353 -9.61 -12.31 10.92
C LEU A 353 -8.95 -13.14 12.03
N PRO A 354 -9.75 -13.88 12.80
CA PRO A 354 -9.23 -14.92 13.68
C PRO A 354 -8.38 -15.93 12.88
N PRO A 355 -7.30 -16.45 13.48
CA PRO A 355 -6.48 -17.46 12.80
C PRO A 355 -7.34 -18.69 12.49
N LEU A 356 -7.13 -19.25 11.28
CA LEU A 356 -7.82 -20.47 10.89
C LEU A 356 -7.49 -21.61 11.87
N PRO A 357 -8.47 -22.48 12.20
CA PRO A 357 -8.21 -23.61 13.07
C PRO A 357 -7.22 -24.58 12.41
N PRO A 358 -6.41 -25.31 13.18
CA PRO A 358 -5.50 -26.31 12.63
C PRO A 358 -6.28 -27.55 12.12
N HIS A 359 -5.54 -28.46 11.45
CA HIS A 359 -6.03 -29.81 11.16
C HIS A 359 -6.54 -30.49 12.45
N PRO A 360 -7.65 -31.27 12.43
CA PRO A 360 -8.47 -31.68 11.27
C PRO A 360 -9.64 -30.75 10.93
N LYS A 361 -9.86 -29.67 11.69
CA LYS A 361 -10.97 -28.75 11.43
C LYS A 361 -10.78 -27.96 10.12
N LEU A 362 -9.52 -27.66 9.78
CA LEU A 362 -9.16 -27.00 8.52
C LEU A 362 -9.61 -27.77 7.28
N ASP A 363 -9.57 -29.11 7.33
CA ASP A 363 -9.91 -30.00 6.22
C ASP A 363 -11.34 -29.76 5.71
N ARG A 364 -12.28 -29.62 6.66
CA ARG A 364 -13.69 -29.32 6.34
C ARG A 364 -13.83 -27.94 5.70
N LEU A 365 -13.17 -26.92 6.26
CA LEU A 365 -13.21 -25.57 5.72
C LEU A 365 -12.64 -25.49 4.29
N LEU A 366 -11.58 -26.25 4.01
CA LEU A 366 -10.99 -26.34 2.67
C LEU A 366 -11.92 -27.05 1.68
N ALA A 367 -12.53 -28.17 2.09
CA ALA A 367 -13.50 -28.90 1.27
C ALA A 367 -14.75 -28.04 0.98
N ASP A 368 -15.31 -27.40 2.00
CA ASP A 368 -16.47 -26.51 1.86
C ASP A 368 -16.13 -25.28 0.98
N ALA A 369 -14.88 -24.82 1.02
CA ALA A 369 -14.39 -23.75 0.14
C ALA A 369 -14.17 -24.21 -1.31
N GLY A 370 -14.28 -25.51 -1.60
CA GLY A 370 -14.13 -26.09 -2.95
C GLY A 370 -12.69 -26.49 -3.31
N PHE A 371 -11.77 -26.55 -2.33
CA PHE A 371 -10.40 -27.01 -2.56
C PHE A 371 -10.32 -28.55 -2.44
N ASP A 372 -9.99 -29.23 -3.54
CA ASP A 372 -9.74 -30.69 -3.53
C ASP A 372 -8.30 -31.02 -3.09
N LEU A 373 -8.06 -30.83 -1.80
CA LEU A 373 -6.79 -31.10 -1.14
C LEU A 373 -6.86 -32.34 -0.26
N VAL A 374 -5.79 -33.13 -0.24
CA VAL A 374 -5.62 -34.30 0.61
C VAL A 374 -4.52 -34.03 1.62
N TYR A 375 -4.83 -34.18 2.90
CA TYR A 375 -3.84 -34.08 3.98
C TYR A 375 -3.01 -35.38 4.07
N ARG A 376 -1.68 -35.26 3.94
CA ARG A 376 -0.70 -36.35 4.06
C ARG A 376 0.55 -35.84 4.75
N SER A 377 1.07 -36.57 5.72
CA SER A 377 2.37 -36.30 6.36
C SER A 377 2.57 -34.84 6.79
N GLY A 378 1.55 -34.21 7.39
CA GLY A 378 1.63 -32.83 7.88
C GLY A 378 1.31 -31.74 6.84
N ARG A 379 0.97 -32.10 5.60
CA ARG A 379 0.81 -31.17 4.48
C ARG A 379 -0.41 -31.49 3.61
N TYR A 380 -0.94 -30.47 2.94
CA TYR A 380 -2.04 -30.56 1.98
C TYR A 380 -1.49 -30.61 0.56
N TYR A 381 -1.95 -31.61 -0.20
CA TYR A 381 -1.57 -31.84 -1.59
C TYR A 381 -2.81 -31.81 -2.48
N ALA A 382 -2.69 -31.28 -3.70
CA ALA A 382 -3.75 -31.44 -4.70
C ALA A 382 -3.99 -32.92 -4.99
N ARG A 383 -5.26 -33.33 -5.11
CA ARG A 383 -5.59 -34.68 -5.52
C ARG A 383 -5.14 -34.91 -6.96
N ARG A 384 -4.22 -35.84 -7.19
CA ARG A 384 -3.90 -36.31 -8.56
C ARG A 384 -5.12 -37.06 -9.09
N SER A 385 -5.72 -36.60 -10.19
CA SER A 385 -6.75 -37.38 -10.88
C SER A 385 -6.10 -38.63 -11.48
N SER A 386 -6.47 -39.82 -11.00
CA SER A 386 -6.11 -41.07 -11.66
C SER A 386 -6.99 -41.26 -12.89
N LEU A 387 -6.54 -40.79 -14.06
CA LEU A 387 -7.04 -41.28 -15.34
C LEU A 387 -5.93 -42.08 -16.01
N SER A 388 -6.01 -43.40 -15.83
CA SER A 388 -5.25 -44.37 -16.60
C SER A 388 -5.63 -44.32 -18.09
N SER A 389 -4.59 -44.31 -18.92
CA SER A 389 -4.47 -44.90 -20.26
C SER A 389 -5.74 -45.14 -21.08
N ALA A 390 -6.09 -44.18 -21.93
CA ALA A 390 -6.67 -44.45 -23.26
C ALA A 390 -6.32 -43.29 -24.20
N ARG A 391 -5.46 -43.56 -25.18
CA ARG A 391 -5.28 -42.69 -26.35
C ARG A 391 -6.53 -42.78 -27.19
N LEU A 392 -7.36 -41.76 -27.11
CA LEU A 392 -8.41 -41.39 -28.05
C LEU A 392 -8.69 -39.95 -27.67
N GLU A 393 -8.30 -38.99 -28.51
CA GLU A 393 -8.55 -37.58 -28.23
C GLU A 393 -10.05 -37.32 -28.03
N PRO A 394 -10.47 -36.86 -26.84
CA PRO A 394 -11.72 -36.15 -26.72
C PRO A 394 -11.36 -34.67 -26.64
N SER A 395 -11.97 -33.87 -27.51
CA SER A 395 -12.08 -32.44 -27.36
C SER A 395 -12.59 -32.11 -25.94
N ARG A 396 -11.66 -31.87 -25.02
CA ARG A 396 -11.97 -31.35 -23.69
C ARG A 396 -12.14 -29.86 -23.86
N ARG A 397 -13.40 -29.44 -23.98
CA ARG A 397 -13.80 -28.07 -23.70
C ARG A 397 -13.36 -27.76 -22.27
N HIS A 398 -12.20 -27.13 -22.14
CA HIS A 398 -11.78 -26.56 -20.88
C HIS A 398 -12.70 -25.40 -20.56
N SER A 399 -13.34 -25.51 -19.40
CA SER A 399 -14.09 -24.43 -18.78
C SER A 399 -13.15 -23.23 -18.63
N THR A 400 -13.58 -22.09 -19.15
CA THR A 400 -12.94 -20.79 -19.02
C THR A 400 -12.80 -20.38 -17.55
N VAL A 401 -11.74 -19.61 -17.27
CA VAL A 401 -11.43 -18.87 -16.02
C VAL A 401 -10.52 -19.59 -15.01
N SER A 402 -9.21 -19.59 -15.32
CA SER A 402 -8.13 -19.44 -14.35
C SER A 402 -7.23 -18.30 -14.84
N THR A 403 -7.68 -17.06 -14.68
CA THR A 403 -6.89 -15.87 -15.04
C THR A 403 -5.83 -15.61 -13.98
N VAL A 404 -4.56 -15.91 -14.30
CA VAL A 404 -3.42 -15.33 -13.57
C VAL A 404 -3.54 -13.81 -13.70
N THR A 405 -3.49 -13.09 -12.58
CA THR A 405 -3.56 -11.61 -12.56
C THR A 405 -2.21 -11.03 -12.17
N ALA A 406 -1.98 -9.74 -12.45
CA ALA A 406 -0.77 -9.02 -12.04
C ALA A 406 -0.38 -9.23 -10.58
N TRP A 407 -1.38 -9.47 -9.74
CA TRP A 407 -1.30 -9.58 -8.30
C TRP A 407 -1.04 -11.01 -7.80
N THR A 408 -1.01 -11.98 -8.70
CA THR A 408 -0.72 -13.41 -8.43
C THR A 408 0.52 -13.92 -9.19
N ALA A 409 1.24 -13.02 -9.87
CA ALA A 409 2.42 -13.35 -10.65
C ALA A 409 3.61 -13.77 -9.77
N GLU A 410 4.25 -14.87 -10.16
CA GLU A 410 5.38 -15.47 -9.43
C GLU A 410 6.70 -14.70 -9.62
N SER A 411 6.79 -13.84 -10.63
CA SER A 411 7.95 -12.97 -10.88
C SER A 411 7.54 -11.51 -11.11
N PRO A 412 8.43 -10.53 -10.79
CA PRO A 412 8.20 -9.11 -11.10
C PRO A 412 7.90 -8.85 -12.60
N GLU A 413 8.52 -9.59 -13.50
CA GLU A 413 8.36 -9.49 -14.95
C GLU A 413 6.98 -9.99 -15.40
N LEU A 414 6.51 -11.11 -14.83
CA LEU A 414 5.17 -11.62 -15.06
C LEU A 414 4.11 -10.66 -14.48
N ALA A 415 4.38 -10.06 -13.31
CA ALA A 415 3.50 -9.08 -12.69
C ALA A 415 3.37 -7.83 -13.56
N ALA A 416 4.49 -7.32 -14.09
CA ALA A 416 4.51 -6.19 -15.01
C ALA A 416 3.75 -6.51 -16.30
N SER A 417 3.93 -7.72 -16.85
CA SER A 417 3.24 -8.14 -18.07
C SER A 417 1.73 -8.21 -17.88
N LEU A 418 1.27 -8.76 -16.77
CA LEU A 418 -0.15 -8.81 -16.46
C LEU A 418 -0.74 -7.42 -16.10
N ARG A 419 0.05 -6.49 -15.54
CA ARG A 419 -0.39 -5.09 -15.36
C ARG A 419 -0.58 -4.40 -16.71
N ALA A 420 0.37 -4.58 -17.63
CA ALA A 420 0.26 -4.07 -19.00
C ALA A 420 -0.96 -4.66 -19.71
N GLU A 421 -1.21 -5.97 -19.57
CA GLU A 421 -2.42 -6.64 -20.09
C GLU A 421 -3.71 -5.99 -19.55
N GLN A 422 -3.77 -5.78 -18.23
CA GLN A 422 -4.94 -5.18 -17.57
C GLN A 422 -5.16 -3.73 -18.01
N GLN A 423 -4.10 -2.92 -18.07
CA GLN A 423 -4.16 -1.54 -18.51
C GLN A 423 -4.63 -1.42 -19.97
N LEU A 424 -4.15 -2.30 -20.85
CA LEU A 424 -4.58 -2.32 -22.26
C LEU A 424 -6.01 -2.82 -22.44
N THR A 425 -6.42 -3.81 -21.64
CA THR A 425 -7.81 -4.30 -21.65
C THR A 425 -8.76 -3.19 -21.22
N ALA A 426 -8.48 -2.53 -20.09
CA ALA A 426 -9.25 -1.40 -19.61
C ALA A 426 -9.24 -0.23 -20.62
N ALA A 427 -8.08 0.11 -21.18
CA ALA A 427 -7.99 1.19 -22.18
C ALA A 427 -8.73 0.88 -23.48
N ALA A 428 -8.85 -0.40 -23.88
CA ALA A 428 -9.63 -0.80 -25.04
C ALA A 428 -11.15 -0.66 -24.78
N GLU A 429 -11.60 -0.89 -23.55
CA GLU A 429 -13.01 -0.79 -23.14
C GLU A 429 -13.44 0.66 -22.84
N GLU A 430 -12.63 1.38 -22.06
CA GLU A 430 -12.90 2.76 -21.61
C GLU A 430 -12.61 3.79 -22.71
N GLY A 431 -11.75 3.45 -23.68
CA GLY A 431 -11.26 4.37 -24.70
C GLY A 431 -10.20 5.34 -24.17
N GLY A 432 -10.02 6.45 -24.88
CA GLY A 432 -9.02 7.46 -24.54
C GLY A 432 -7.67 7.25 -25.22
N PHE A 433 -6.74 8.14 -24.91
CA PHE A 433 -5.39 8.12 -25.46
C PHE A 433 -4.45 7.30 -24.57
N ARG A 434 -3.60 6.46 -25.16
CA ARG A 434 -2.51 5.78 -24.44
C ARG A 434 -1.19 5.86 -25.21
N VAL A 435 -0.10 6.03 -24.49
CA VAL A 435 1.26 5.94 -25.03
C VAL A 435 1.92 4.66 -24.55
N LEU A 436 2.25 3.80 -25.50
CA LEU A 436 2.81 2.47 -25.27
C LEU A 436 4.32 2.52 -25.50
N THR A 437 5.12 2.34 -24.45
CA THR A 437 6.58 2.30 -24.59
C THR A 437 7.07 0.86 -24.70
N ILE A 438 7.96 0.60 -25.67
CA ILE A 438 8.50 -0.74 -25.95
C ILE A 438 9.98 -0.68 -26.35
N ARG A 439 10.71 -1.77 -26.16
CA ARG A 439 12.07 -1.89 -26.69
C ARG A 439 12.09 -1.89 -28.22
N VAL A 440 13.06 -1.18 -28.82
CA VAL A 440 13.20 -1.06 -30.28
C VAL A 440 13.23 -2.42 -30.98
N ASP A 441 13.96 -3.40 -30.43
CA ASP A 441 14.11 -4.76 -30.98
C ASP A 441 12.85 -5.64 -30.86
N ARG A 442 11.79 -5.13 -30.22
CA ARG A 442 10.52 -5.82 -30.00
C ARG A 442 9.34 -5.17 -30.71
N TYR A 443 9.58 -4.11 -31.48
CA TYR A 443 8.55 -3.31 -32.16
C TYR A 443 7.59 -4.13 -33.03
N ASP A 444 8.12 -4.96 -33.94
CA ASP A 444 7.30 -5.77 -34.85
C ASP A 444 6.47 -6.83 -34.13
N LEU A 445 7.00 -7.36 -33.02
CA LEU A 445 6.32 -8.37 -32.23
C LEU A 445 5.21 -7.72 -31.40
N ALA A 446 5.47 -6.57 -30.79
CA ALA A 446 4.46 -5.80 -30.05
C ALA A 446 3.31 -5.34 -30.96
N THR A 447 3.60 -4.87 -32.17
CA THR A 447 2.57 -4.48 -33.15
C THR A 447 1.67 -5.66 -33.50
N ARG A 448 2.24 -6.85 -33.69
CA ARG A 448 1.48 -8.08 -33.92
C ARG A 448 0.60 -8.44 -32.73
N GLU A 449 1.14 -8.46 -31.52
CA GLU A 449 0.40 -8.78 -30.29
C GLU A 449 -0.75 -7.79 -29.99
N LEU A 450 -0.55 -6.50 -30.25
CA LEU A 450 -1.59 -5.49 -30.10
C LEU A 450 -2.72 -5.68 -31.12
N THR A 451 -2.35 -6.03 -32.35
CA THR A 451 -3.30 -6.29 -33.44
C THR A 451 -4.11 -7.56 -33.18
N THR A 452 -3.45 -8.66 -32.81
CA THR A 452 -4.10 -9.97 -32.65
C THR A 452 -4.98 -10.04 -31.40
N ARG A 453 -4.54 -9.45 -30.28
CA ARG A 453 -5.21 -9.64 -28.98
C ARG A 453 -6.25 -8.58 -28.65
N PHE A 454 -6.07 -7.35 -29.14
CA PHE A 454 -6.97 -6.23 -28.88
C PHE A 454 -7.69 -5.75 -30.14
N ALA A 455 -7.57 -6.48 -31.25
CA ALA A 455 -8.04 -6.03 -32.57
C ALA A 455 -7.52 -4.63 -32.93
N GLY A 456 -6.33 -4.25 -32.41
CA GLY A 456 -5.73 -2.95 -32.65
C GLY A 456 -5.51 -2.77 -34.14
N ARG A 457 -6.04 -1.69 -34.72
CA ARG A 457 -5.90 -1.41 -36.15
C ARG A 457 -4.61 -0.61 -36.37
N PRO A 458 -3.53 -1.22 -36.91
CA PRO A 458 -2.29 -0.49 -37.15
C PRO A 458 -2.50 0.56 -38.24
N VAL A 459 -2.03 1.77 -37.95
CA VAL A 459 -2.02 2.91 -38.87
C VAL A 459 -0.60 3.48 -38.90
N SER A 460 0.13 3.22 -39.98
CA SER A 460 1.44 3.84 -40.20
C SER A 460 1.27 5.32 -40.53
N VAL A 461 1.74 6.17 -39.63
CA VAL A 461 1.72 7.62 -39.79
C VAL A 461 2.70 8.02 -40.89
N ALA A 462 3.86 7.36 -40.97
CA ALA A 462 4.85 7.55 -42.02
C ALA A 462 4.29 7.27 -43.42
N ASP A 463 3.64 6.12 -43.62
CA ASP A 463 3.09 5.77 -44.94
C ASP A 463 2.02 6.77 -45.40
N ARG A 464 1.12 7.16 -44.50
CA ARG A 464 0.08 8.16 -44.80
C ARG A 464 0.70 9.52 -45.13
N PHE A 465 1.69 9.94 -44.33
CA PHE A 465 2.41 11.19 -44.56
C PHE A 465 3.13 11.21 -45.91
N VAL A 466 3.93 10.18 -46.20
CA VAL A 466 4.68 10.07 -47.46
C VAL A 466 3.75 9.97 -48.66
N SER A 467 2.63 9.25 -48.53
CA SER A 467 1.62 9.14 -49.59
C SER A 467 0.96 10.49 -49.91
N GLU A 468 0.62 11.27 -48.89
CA GLU A 468 0.10 12.62 -49.08
C GLU A 468 1.15 13.54 -49.71
N LEU A 469 2.38 13.46 -49.24
CA LEU A 469 3.50 14.23 -49.78
C LEU A 469 3.71 13.97 -51.28
N ARG A 470 3.63 12.71 -51.69
CA ARG A 470 3.69 12.31 -53.10
C ARG A 470 2.50 12.83 -53.89
N THR A 471 1.29 12.78 -53.32
CA THR A 471 0.07 13.31 -53.94
C THR A 471 0.18 14.82 -54.18
N LEU A 472 0.67 15.57 -53.19
CA LEU A 472 0.92 17.01 -53.32
C LEU A 472 1.97 17.33 -54.37
N VAL A 473 3.06 16.54 -54.45
CA VAL A 473 4.08 16.67 -55.51
C VAL A 473 3.49 16.40 -56.89
N GLN A 474 2.61 15.41 -57.03
CA GLN A 474 1.98 15.08 -58.32
C GLN A 474 0.94 16.13 -58.76
N SER A 475 0.33 16.85 -57.82
CA SER A 475 -0.70 17.85 -58.10
C SER A 475 -0.17 19.12 -58.81
N ARG A 476 1.16 19.31 -58.86
CA ARG A 476 1.80 20.50 -59.43
C ARG A 476 3.09 20.14 -60.19
N PRO A 477 3.49 20.90 -61.21
CA PRO A 477 4.72 20.62 -61.97
C PRO A 477 6.01 20.80 -61.17
N LYS A 478 6.00 21.56 -60.06
CA LYS A 478 7.12 21.73 -59.12
C LYS A 478 6.59 21.88 -57.68
N PRO A 479 7.32 21.44 -56.65
CA PRO A 479 8.63 20.78 -56.68
C PRO A 479 8.55 19.33 -57.19
N THR A 480 9.65 18.77 -57.71
CA THR A 480 9.72 17.33 -58.04
C THR A 480 10.04 16.53 -56.77
N TRP A 481 9.79 15.21 -56.79
CA TRP A 481 10.14 14.34 -55.66
C TRP A 481 11.64 14.43 -55.31
N GLN A 482 12.51 14.53 -56.32
CA GLN A 482 13.94 14.74 -56.09
C GLN A 482 14.24 16.05 -55.38
N THR A 483 13.54 17.14 -55.71
CA THR A 483 13.67 18.43 -55.00
C THR A 483 13.28 18.30 -53.52
N VAL A 484 12.23 17.54 -53.20
CA VAL A 484 11.83 17.27 -51.82
C VAL A 484 12.92 16.49 -51.07
N LEU A 485 13.48 15.45 -51.67
CA LEU A 485 14.58 14.68 -51.07
C LEU A 485 15.87 15.50 -50.89
N THR A 486 16.18 16.41 -51.82
CA THR A 486 17.31 17.33 -51.68
C THR A 486 17.07 18.31 -50.53
N ALA A 487 15.85 18.87 -50.40
CA ALA A 487 15.51 19.77 -49.32
C ALA A 487 15.52 19.07 -47.94
N ASP A 488 15.19 17.78 -47.88
CA ASP A 488 15.22 16.99 -46.63
C ASP A 488 16.64 16.73 -46.11
N ARG A 489 17.63 16.78 -47.01
CA ARG A 489 19.06 16.65 -46.69
C ARG A 489 19.76 18.00 -46.46
N ALA A 490 19.05 19.11 -46.66
CA ALA A 490 19.63 20.44 -46.53
C ALA A 490 19.87 20.79 -45.05
N ASP A 491 20.83 21.67 -44.79
CA ASP A 491 21.16 22.08 -43.42
C ASP A 491 19.93 22.65 -42.68
N PRO A 492 19.78 22.36 -41.38
CA PRO A 492 18.76 22.97 -40.55
C PRO A 492 18.78 24.51 -40.68
N ASN A 493 17.61 25.13 -40.85
CA ASN A 493 17.41 26.57 -41.08
C ASN A 493 17.84 27.13 -42.47
N SER A 494 18.27 26.29 -43.40
CA SER A 494 18.45 26.71 -44.80
C SER A 494 17.10 27.09 -45.44
N ARG A 495 17.15 27.90 -46.51
CA ARG A 495 15.93 28.29 -47.25
C ARG A 495 15.15 27.09 -47.77
N ASP A 496 15.85 26.02 -48.16
CA ASP A 496 15.23 24.80 -48.67
C ASP A 496 14.60 23.98 -47.55
N ALA A 497 15.23 23.90 -46.36
CA ALA A 497 14.63 23.29 -45.17
C ALA A 497 13.37 24.04 -44.70
N LEU A 498 13.36 25.38 -44.74
CA LEU A 498 12.18 26.19 -44.40
C LEU A 498 11.03 25.98 -45.38
N LYS A 499 11.32 25.93 -46.68
CA LYS A 499 10.32 25.62 -47.72
C LYS A 499 9.79 24.19 -47.57
N LEU A 500 10.64 23.24 -47.22
CA LEU A 500 10.20 21.88 -46.92
C LEU A 500 9.26 21.88 -45.73
N ALA A 501 9.58 22.58 -44.64
CA ALA A 501 8.71 22.67 -43.46
C ALA A 501 7.32 23.26 -43.79
N GLU A 502 7.25 24.28 -44.66
CA GLU A 502 5.97 24.81 -45.15
C GLU A 502 5.21 23.76 -45.96
N PHE A 503 5.92 23.03 -46.83
CA PHE A 503 5.34 21.99 -47.67
C PHE A 503 4.82 20.80 -46.86
N THR A 504 5.57 20.33 -45.86
CA THR A 504 5.14 19.27 -44.94
C THR A 504 3.99 19.74 -44.06
N GLY A 505 3.98 21.01 -43.64
CA GLY A 505 2.83 21.62 -42.95
C GLY A 505 1.54 21.54 -43.76
N ARG A 506 1.59 21.79 -45.08
CA ARG A 506 0.43 21.61 -45.97
C ARG A 506 0.00 20.14 -46.09
N ALA A 507 0.96 19.21 -46.13
CA ALA A 507 0.65 17.77 -46.12
C ALA A 507 -0.09 17.37 -44.84
N TRP A 508 0.36 17.86 -43.67
CA TRP A 508 -0.34 17.63 -42.41
C TRP A 508 -1.75 18.22 -42.37
N GLN A 509 -1.93 19.45 -42.87
CA GLN A 509 -3.26 20.07 -42.97
C GLN A 509 -4.21 19.27 -43.87
N SER A 510 -3.71 18.73 -44.98
CA SER A 510 -4.50 17.89 -45.89
C SER A 510 -4.87 16.53 -45.25
N LEU A 511 -3.94 15.92 -44.51
CA LEU A 511 -4.17 14.64 -43.82
C LEU A 511 -5.06 14.75 -42.57
N ARG A 512 -5.10 15.93 -41.95
CA ARG A 512 -5.78 16.16 -40.66
C ARG A 512 -7.21 15.59 -40.61
N PRO A 513 -8.12 15.87 -41.57
CA PRO A 513 -9.48 15.33 -41.51
C PRO A 513 -9.51 13.80 -41.55
N ALA A 514 -8.64 13.20 -42.38
CA ALA A 514 -8.56 11.74 -42.51
C ALA A 514 -8.01 11.07 -41.24
N LEU A 515 -7.06 11.70 -40.55
CA LEU A 515 -6.52 11.21 -39.29
C LEU A 515 -7.52 11.34 -38.14
N LEU A 516 -8.20 12.48 -38.00
CA LEU A 516 -9.20 12.70 -36.96
C LEU A 516 -10.46 11.85 -37.13
N ALA A 517 -10.71 11.33 -38.33
CA ALA A 517 -11.78 10.36 -38.61
C ALA A 517 -11.38 8.90 -38.32
N LEU A 518 -10.12 8.62 -37.95
CA LEU A 518 -9.66 7.27 -37.65
C LEU A 518 -10.25 6.66 -36.38
N PRO A 519 -10.37 7.37 -35.24
CA PRO A 519 -10.84 6.77 -34.00
C PRO A 519 -12.19 6.07 -34.18
N ASP A 520 -12.28 4.84 -33.68
CA ASP A 520 -13.49 4.02 -33.67
C ASP A 520 -13.74 3.58 -32.23
N ARG A 521 -14.99 3.66 -31.76
CA ARG A 521 -15.35 3.24 -30.39
C ARG A 521 -15.23 1.74 -30.17
N ARG A 522 -15.14 0.93 -31.22
CA ARG A 522 -15.15 -0.53 -31.14
C ARG A 522 -13.75 -1.15 -31.09
N VAL A 523 -12.76 -0.51 -31.70
CA VAL A 523 -11.42 -1.06 -31.85
C VAL A 523 -10.35 0.02 -31.65
N PRO A 524 -9.26 -0.28 -30.93
CA PRO A 524 -8.16 0.67 -30.76
C PRO A 524 -7.51 1.02 -32.10
N VAL A 525 -7.27 2.31 -32.34
CA VAL A 525 -6.38 2.75 -33.43
C VAL A 525 -4.95 2.73 -32.91
N LEU A 526 -4.10 1.89 -33.51
CA LEU A 526 -2.70 1.79 -33.14
C LEU A 526 -1.84 2.62 -34.11
N LEU A 527 -1.39 3.79 -33.66
CA LEU A 527 -0.46 4.63 -34.41
C LEU A 527 0.95 4.04 -34.35
N VAL A 528 1.47 3.66 -35.50
CA VAL A 528 2.82 3.13 -35.71
C VAL A 528 3.62 4.07 -36.63
N ASP A 529 4.94 3.98 -36.58
CA ASP A 529 5.88 4.79 -37.37
C ASP A 529 5.62 6.30 -37.26
N ALA A 530 5.44 6.77 -36.02
CA ALA A 530 4.98 8.13 -35.72
C ALA A 530 6.10 9.20 -35.68
N ALA A 531 7.36 8.83 -35.88
CA ALA A 531 8.51 9.75 -35.90
C ALA A 531 8.34 10.96 -36.86
N PRO A 532 7.67 10.86 -38.03
CA PRO A 532 7.40 12.02 -38.88
C PRO A 532 6.65 13.16 -38.19
N LEU A 533 5.84 12.89 -37.16
CA LEU A 533 5.15 13.92 -36.38
C LEU A 533 6.16 14.86 -35.69
N VAL A 534 7.31 14.34 -35.27
CA VAL A 534 8.37 15.13 -34.65
C VAL A 534 9.22 15.77 -35.73
N ARG A 535 9.81 14.95 -36.62
CA ARG A 535 10.74 15.40 -37.67
C ARG A 535 10.14 16.49 -38.57
N TYR A 536 8.85 16.40 -38.88
CA TYR A 536 8.16 17.33 -39.78
C TYR A 536 7.12 18.22 -39.10
N ARG A 537 7.29 18.50 -37.79
CA ARG A 537 6.50 19.48 -37.01
C ARG A 537 4.98 19.22 -36.99
N GLY A 538 4.59 17.94 -37.00
CA GLY A 538 3.21 17.47 -36.94
C GLY A 538 2.67 17.19 -35.53
N MET A 539 3.42 17.45 -34.46
CA MET A 539 3.03 17.10 -33.07
C MET A 539 1.66 17.65 -32.63
N HIS A 540 1.25 18.81 -33.13
CA HIS A 540 -0.09 19.37 -32.87
C HIS A 540 -1.23 18.41 -33.29
N LEU A 541 -1.04 17.63 -34.36
CA LEU A 541 -2.05 16.64 -34.77
C LEU A 541 -2.14 15.46 -33.80
N LEU A 542 -1.03 15.09 -33.16
CA LEU A 542 -1.03 14.08 -32.11
C LEU A 542 -1.83 14.56 -30.89
N GLU A 543 -1.65 15.82 -30.52
CA GLU A 543 -2.40 16.46 -29.42
C GLU A 543 -3.90 16.50 -29.73
N GLU A 544 -4.29 16.87 -30.95
CA GLU A 544 -5.69 16.87 -31.38
C GLU A 544 -6.30 15.46 -31.38
N LEU A 545 -5.56 14.44 -31.84
CA LEU A 545 -5.97 13.05 -31.77
C LEU A 545 -6.13 12.55 -30.33
N ALA A 546 -5.19 12.91 -29.46
CA ALA A 546 -5.24 12.56 -28.06
C ALA A 546 -6.47 13.19 -27.38
N GLU A 547 -6.75 14.46 -27.67
CA GLU A 547 -7.91 15.17 -27.13
C GLU A 547 -9.23 14.58 -27.64
N ALA A 548 -9.32 14.26 -28.92
CA ALA A 548 -10.49 13.57 -29.49
C ALA A 548 -10.71 12.20 -28.82
N ALA A 549 -9.64 11.45 -28.58
CA ALA A 549 -9.72 10.17 -27.88
C ALA A 549 -10.21 10.34 -26.44
N ARG A 550 -9.67 11.31 -25.69
CA ARG A 550 -10.12 11.66 -24.32
C ARG A 550 -11.58 12.11 -24.28
N ALA A 551 -12.04 12.81 -25.32
CA ALA A 551 -13.43 13.22 -25.49
C ALA A 551 -14.38 12.07 -25.91
N GLY A 552 -13.87 10.84 -26.05
CA GLY A 552 -14.69 9.65 -26.33
C GLY A 552 -14.90 9.35 -27.81
N ALA A 553 -13.97 9.76 -28.69
CA ALA A 553 -13.97 9.34 -30.10
C ALA A 553 -13.61 7.85 -30.27
N GLY A 554 -12.96 7.24 -29.29
CA GLY A 554 -12.52 5.83 -29.29
C GLY A 554 -11.13 5.68 -28.68
N PRO A 555 -10.61 4.44 -28.57
CA PRO A 555 -9.25 4.21 -28.07
C PRO A 555 -8.21 4.56 -29.15
N VAL A 556 -7.23 5.38 -28.80
CA VAL A 556 -6.09 5.71 -29.66
C VAL A 556 -4.81 5.41 -28.92
N TRP A 557 -4.00 4.50 -29.46
CA TRP A 557 -2.75 4.06 -28.87
C TRP A 557 -1.57 4.49 -29.75
N LEU A 558 -0.58 5.14 -29.15
CA LEU A 558 0.68 5.50 -29.81
C LEU A 558 1.78 4.53 -29.39
N LEU A 559 2.44 3.87 -30.36
CA LEU A 559 3.57 2.99 -30.08
C LEU A 559 4.90 3.74 -30.18
N CYS A 560 5.66 3.79 -29.08
CA CYS A 560 6.95 4.45 -28.96
C CYS A 560 8.07 3.42 -28.73
N PRO A 561 8.86 3.07 -29.77
CA PRO A 561 10.06 2.25 -29.60
C PRO A 561 11.18 3.05 -28.96
N MET A 562 11.76 2.55 -27.87
CA MET A 562 12.82 3.19 -27.06
C MET A 562 13.88 2.17 -26.66
N GLU A 563 15.10 2.61 -26.33
CA GLU A 563 16.14 1.71 -25.80
C GLU A 563 15.77 1.21 -24.38
N ASP A 564 15.33 2.13 -23.51
CA ASP A 564 14.75 1.82 -22.20
C ASP A 564 13.26 2.22 -22.16
N PRO A 565 12.32 1.25 -22.16
CA PRO A 565 10.89 1.53 -22.11
C PRO A 565 10.40 2.19 -20.81
N THR A 566 11.23 2.23 -19.76
CA THR A 566 10.88 2.79 -18.44
C THR A 566 11.14 4.30 -18.34
N GLU A 567 11.89 4.88 -19.27
CA GLU A 567 12.05 6.34 -19.40
C GLU A 567 10.79 7.05 -19.91
N LEU A 568 10.77 8.39 -19.85
CA LEU A 568 9.66 9.18 -20.40
C LEU A 568 9.43 8.83 -21.88
N PRO A 569 8.16 8.70 -22.32
CA PRO A 569 7.85 8.30 -23.69
C PRO A 569 8.38 9.34 -24.69
N ARG A 570 9.14 8.87 -25.66
CA ARG A 570 9.71 9.71 -26.71
C ARG A 570 9.32 9.19 -28.09
N LEU A 571 9.14 10.13 -29.01
CA LEU A 571 9.20 9.89 -30.44
C LEU A 571 10.46 10.62 -30.92
N ASP A 572 11.43 9.86 -31.42
CA ASP A 572 12.72 10.44 -31.83
C ASP A 572 13.37 11.22 -30.65
N ASP A 573 13.67 12.50 -30.81
CA ASP A 573 14.25 13.38 -29.78
C ASP A 573 13.21 14.12 -28.91
N ALA A 574 11.91 14.02 -29.22
CA ALA A 574 10.85 14.74 -28.52
C ALA A 574 10.11 13.87 -27.51
N VAL A 575 9.91 14.40 -26.30
CA VAL A 575 9.06 13.79 -25.27
C VAL A 575 7.59 14.00 -25.63
N VAL A 576 6.79 12.93 -25.53
CA VAL A 576 5.33 13.00 -25.70
C VAL A 576 4.72 13.37 -24.34
N PRO A 577 4.10 14.56 -24.19
CA PRO A 577 3.62 15.03 -22.89
C PRO A 577 2.30 14.33 -22.52
N VAL A 578 2.38 13.29 -21.70
CA VAL A 578 1.21 12.57 -21.18
C VAL A 578 1.28 12.37 -19.66
N PRO A 579 0.14 12.41 -18.95
CA PRO A 579 0.10 12.09 -17.53
C PRO A 579 0.43 10.61 -17.29
N PRO A 580 0.90 10.23 -16.09
CA PRO A 580 1.36 8.87 -15.80
C PRO A 580 0.33 7.77 -16.06
N TYR A 581 -0.97 8.05 -15.93
CA TYR A 581 -2.05 7.07 -16.15
C TYR A 581 -2.34 6.78 -17.63
N GLU A 582 -1.91 7.64 -18.56
CA GLU A 582 -2.03 7.40 -20.01
C GLU A 582 -0.83 6.62 -20.57
N ARG A 583 0.18 6.38 -19.75
CA ARG A 583 1.39 5.66 -20.15
C ARG A 583 1.29 4.19 -19.77
N VAL A 584 1.61 3.32 -20.72
CA VAL A 584 1.73 1.87 -20.50
C VAL A 584 3.09 1.40 -20.98
N VAL A 585 3.87 0.80 -20.10
CA VAL A 585 5.13 0.14 -20.47
C VAL A 585 4.83 -1.29 -20.89
N LEU A 586 5.31 -1.72 -22.06
CA LEU A 586 5.17 -3.09 -22.55
C LEU A 586 6.44 -3.90 -22.22
N PRO A 587 6.42 -4.79 -21.22
CA PRO A 587 7.60 -5.59 -20.87
C PRO A 587 7.92 -6.65 -21.93
N ASP A 588 9.18 -7.08 -22.01
CA ASP A 588 9.62 -8.13 -22.95
C ASP A 588 8.82 -9.44 -22.81
N ALA A 589 8.49 -9.81 -21.57
CA ALA A 589 7.68 -11.00 -21.26
C ALA A 589 6.23 -10.87 -21.73
N TRP A 590 5.70 -9.65 -21.85
CA TRP A 590 4.37 -9.39 -22.40
C TRP A 590 4.35 -9.52 -23.91
N VAL A 591 5.40 -9.01 -24.57
CA VAL A 591 5.54 -9.07 -26.03
C VAL A 591 5.83 -10.49 -26.51
N SER A 592 6.56 -11.29 -25.74
CA SER A 592 6.76 -12.72 -26.01
C SER A 592 5.57 -13.59 -25.59
N ASN A 593 4.48 -12.99 -25.10
CA ASN A 593 3.27 -13.66 -24.63
C ASN A 593 3.51 -14.71 -23.53
N ALA A 594 4.63 -14.60 -22.81
CA ALA A 594 5.03 -15.54 -21.75
C ALA A 594 4.04 -15.54 -20.57
N HIS A 595 3.24 -14.49 -20.43
CA HIS A 595 2.21 -14.36 -19.38
C HIS A 595 0.90 -15.09 -19.70
N ARG A 596 0.65 -15.55 -20.93
CA ARG A 596 -0.58 -16.26 -21.33
C ARG A 596 -0.36 -17.69 -21.84
N GLY A 597 0.88 -18.09 -22.17
CA GLY A 597 1.17 -19.45 -22.64
C GLY A 597 2.66 -19.83 -22.54
N ARG A 598 2.93 -21.11 -22.22
CA ARG A 598 4.26 -21.72 -22.31
C ARG A 598 4.72 -21.66 -23.78
N PRO A 599 5.92 -21.16 -24.12
CA PRO A 599 6.37 -21.15 -25.49
C PRO A 599 6.58 -22.59 -25.98
N GLU A 600 5.96 -22.94 -27.11
CA GLU A 600 6.36 -24.07 -27.93
C GLU A 600 7.83 -23.86 -28.32
N GLN A 601 8.71 -24.75 -27.86
CA GLN A 601 10.04 -24.85 -28.46
C GLN A 601 9.87 -25.48 -29.83
N ALA A 602 9.93 -24.66 -30.88
CA ALA A 602 10.22 -25.12 -32.22
C ALA A 602 11.61 -25.76 -32.23
N GLY A 603 11.68 -27.00 -32.72
CA GLY A 603 12.93 -27.71 -32.99
C GLY A 603 13.62 -27.24 -34.25
#